data_AF-A0A453BUC8-F1
#
_entry.id   AF-A0A453BUC8-F1
#
_cell.length_a   1.000
_cell.length_b   1.000
_cell.length_c   1.000
_cell.angle_alpha   90.00
_cell.angle_beta   90.00
_cell.angle_gamma   90.00
#
_symmetry.space_group_name_H-M   'P 1'
#
loop_
_entity.id
_entity.type
_entity.pdbx_description
1 polymer ?
#
loop_
_entity_poly.entity_id
_entity_poly.type
_entity_poly.pdbx_seq_one_letter_code
_entity_poly.pdbx_strand_id
1 'polypeptide(L)'
;QVNPQFYAFRWITLLLTQEFKFRDCIHLWDALLGDPEGPQATLLRICCAMLILVRRRLLAGDFTANLKLLQNYPPTNIDHLLHIANKLRGLVPC
;
A
#
# COMPACT_ATOMS: atom_id res chain seq x y z
N GLN A 1 10.38 17.10 -0.64
CA GLN A 1 9.13 16.42 -0.21
C GLN A 1 8.61 15.59 -1.38
N VAL A 2 8.20 14.35 -1.17
CA VAL A 2 7.53 13.52 -2.20
C VAL A 2 6.03 13.66 -2.01
N ASN A 3 5.33 14.25 -2.98
CA ASN A 3 3.87 14.41 -2.91
C ASN A 3 3.20 13.04 -3.18
N PRO A 4 2.27 12.58 -2.32
CA PRO A 4 1.50 11.35 -2.52
C PRO A 4 0.84 11.23 -3.89
N GLN A 5 0.45 12.34 -4.52
CA GLN A 5 -0.17 12.35 -5.84
C GLN A 5 0.69 11.67 -6.93
N PHE A 6 2.01 11.64 -6.78
CA PHE A 6 2.91 11.05 -7.78
C PHE A 6 2.95 9.50 -7.78
N TYR A 7 2.40 8.84 -6.75
CA TYR A 7 2.35 7.37 -6.67
C TYR A 7 0.97 6.86 -6.22
N ALA A 8 0.38 7.47 -5.19
CA ALA A 8 -0.83 6.98 -4.52
C ALA A 8 -2.08 7.08 -5.40
N PHE A 9 -2.16 8.07 -6.30
CA PHE A 9 -3.29 8.20 -7.22
C PHE A 9 -3.49 6.90 -8.03
N ARG A 10 -2.39 6.38 -8.58
CA ARG A 10 -2.37 5.15 -9.37
C ARG A 10 -2.68 3.92 -8.52
N TRP A 11 -2.07 3.83 -7.34
CA TRP A 11 -2.33 2.74 -6.39
C TRP A 11 -3.81 2.63 -6.02
N ILE A 12 -4.46 3.76 -5.75
CA ILE A 12 -5.86 3.82 -5.31
C ILE A 12 -6.81 3.57 -6.49
N THR A 13 -6.65 4.30 -7.59
CA THR A 13 -7.56 4.20 -8.75
C THR A 13 -7.52 2.84 -9.43
N LEU A 14 -6.38 2.15 -9.38
CA LEU A 14 -6.20 0.84 -9.99
C LEU A 14 -6.27 -0.30 -8.98
N LEU A 15 -6.68 -0.04 -7.74
CA LEU A 15 -6.77 -1.05 -6.66
C LEU A 15 -5.52 -1.94 -6.58
N LEU A 16 -4.34 -1.32 -6.67
CA LEU A 16 -3.01 -1.95 -6.58
C LEU A 16 -2.64 -2.95 -7.69
N THR A 17 -3.44 -3.06 -8.76
CA THR A 17 -3.23 -4.04 -9.85
C THR A 17 -1.95 -3.86 -10.65
N GLN A 18 -1.36 -2.67 -10.63
CA GLN A 18 -0.08 -2.41 -11.29
C GLN A 18 1.14 -2.62 -10.38
N GLU A 19 0.95 -2.79 -9.07
CA GLU A 19 2.06 -3.00 -8.13
C GLU A 19 2.31 -4.47 -7.82
N PHE A 20 1.27 -5.29 -7.93
CA PHE A 20 1.31 -6.69 -7.56
C PHE A 20 0.84 -7.56 -8.72
N LYS A 21 1.21 -8.86 -8.66
CA LYS A 21 0.73 -9.82 -9.66
C LYS A 21 -0.76 -10.04 -9.44
N PHE A 22 -1.48 -10.43 -10.49
CA PHE A 22 -2.93 -10.65 -10.42
C PHE A 22 -3.36 -11.55 -9.25
N ARG A 23 -2.65 -12.65 -8.99
CA ARG A 23 -2.93 -13.52 -7.83
C ARG A 23 -2.84 -12.79 -6.49
N ASP A 24 -1.82 -11.96 -6.31
CA ASP A 24 -1.62 -11.17 -5.11
C ASP A 24 -2.70 -10.09 -4.97
N CYS A 25 -3.13 -9.50 -6.09
CA CYS A 25 -4.24 -8.56 -6.13
C CYS A 25 -5.55 -9.21 -5.67
N ILE A 26 -5.85 -10.44 -6.12
CA ILE A 26 -7.05 -11.16 -5.66
C ILE A 26 -7.00 -11.39 -4.14
N HIS A 27 -5.86 -11.83 -3.60
CA HIS A 27 -5.69 -11.96 -2.14
C HIS A 27 -5.89 -10.64 -1.39
N LEU A 28 -5.35 -9.53 -1.92
CA LEU A 28 -5.58 -8.20 -1.34
C LEU A 28 -7.06 -7.81 -1.41
N TRP A 29 -7.75 -8.17 -2.50
CA TRP A 29 -9.15 -7.85 -2.71
C TRP A 29 -10.09 -8.66 -1.82
N ASP A 30 -9.73 -9.90 -1.49
CA ASP A 30 -10.46 -10.69 -0.48
C ASP A 30 -10.50 -9.95 0.87
N ALA A 31 -9.35 -9.41 1.29
CA ALA A 31 -9.28 -8.58 2.49
C ALA A 31 -9.99 -7.23 2.31
N LEU A 32 -9.83 -6.57 1.17
CA LEU A 32 -10.44 -5.28 0.85
C LEU A 32 -11.96 -5.32 0.92
N LEU A 33 -12.58 -6.33 0.30
CA LEU A 33 -14.02 -6.45 0.13
C LEU A 33 -14.68 -7.14 1.33
N GLY A 34 -13.94 -7.98 2.07
CA GLY A 34 -14.43 -8.67 3.26
C GLY A 34 -14.32 -7.86 4.56
N ASP A 35 -13.70 -6.69 4.55
CA ASP A 35 -13.48 -5.90 5.77
C ASP A 35 -14.73 -5.10 6.21
N PRO A 36 -15.17 -5.22 7.47
CA PRO A 36 -16.33 -4.49 7.97
C PRO A 36 -16.14 -2.96 8.06
N GLU A 37 -14.91 -2.44 8.10
CA GLU A 37 -14.65 -0.99 8.01
C GLU A 37 -14.81 -0.44 6.58
N GLY A 38 -15.06 -1.32 5.61
CA GLY A 38 -15.31 -0.98 4.23
C GLY A 38 -14.05 -0.91 3.35
N PRO A 39 -14.24 -0.91 2.02
CA PRO A 39 -13.15 -1.06 1.07
C PRO A 39 -12.23 0.16 1.04
N GLN A 40 -12.76 1.38 1.21
CA GLN A 40 -11.96 2.60 1.17
C GLN A 40 -10.98 2.68 2.36
N ALA A 41 -11.46 2.47 3.59
CA ALA A 41 -10.64 2.46 4.78
C ALA A 41 -9.56 1.37 4.70
N THR A 42 -9.95 0.18 4.23
CA THR A 42 -9.03 -0.95 4.07
C THR A 42 -7.95 -0.68 3.02
N LEU A 43 -8.32 -0.08 1.88
CA LEU A 43 -7.36 0.32 0.86
C LEU A 43 -6.33 1.29 1.39
N LEU A 44 -6.78 2.31 2.13
CA LEU A 44 -5.88 3.31 2.72
C LEU A 44 -4.93 2.66 3.73
N ARG A 45 -5.40 1.74 4.58
CA ARG A 45 -4.54 0.98 5.49
C ARG A 45 -3.51 0.12 4.76
N ILE A 46 -3.88 -0.52 3.65
CA ILE A 46 -2.94 -1.28 2.81
C ILE A 46 -1.89 -0.33 2.20
N CYS A 47 -2.29 0.80 1.64
CA CYS A 47 -1.38 1.81 1.11
C CYS A 47 -0.42 2.35 2.19
N CYS A 48 -0.91 2.59 3.40
CA CYS A 48 -0.07 2.98 4.54
C CYS A 48 0.90 1.87 4.94
N ALA A 49 0.45 0.61 5.00
CA ALA A 49 1.29 -0.54 5.29
C ALA A 49 2.42 -0.71 4.25
N MET A 50 2.11 -0.46 2.96
CA MET A 50 3.11 -0.45 1.90
C MET A 50 4.22 0.57 2.18
N LEU A 51 3.86 1.79 2.60
CA LEU A 51 4.84 2.83 2.95
C LEU A 51 5.68 2.45 4.18
N ILE A 52 5.05 1.83 5.19
CA ILE A 52 5.73 1.37 6.41
C ILE A 52 6.77 0.31 6.07
N LEU A 53 6.44 -0.66 5.21
CA LEU A 53 7.36 -1.73 4.82
C LEU A 53 8.63 -1.22 4.14
N VAL A 54 8.52 -0.17 3.32
CA VAL A 54 9.68 0.43 2.64
C VAL A 54 10.27 1.63 3.40
N ARG A 55 9.78 1.94 4.60
CA ARG A 55 10.18 3.13 5.38
C ARG A 55 11.69 3.30 5.51
N ARG A 56 12.43 2.22 5.81
CA ARG A 56 13.88 2.28 5.95
C ARG A 56 14.58 2.73 4.67
N ARG A 57 14.09 2.27 3.50
CA ARG A 57 14.61 2.67 2.19
C ARG A 57 14.22 4.10 1.87
N LEU A 58 12.99 4.50 2.20
CA LEU A 58 12.51 5.88 2.01
C LEU A 58 13.31 6.91 2.82
N LEU A 59 13.69 6.57 4.05
CA LEU A 59 14.47 7.45 4.92
C LEU A 59 15.94 7.57 4.48
N ALA A 60 16.47 6.54 3.81
CA ALA A 60 17.84 6.55 3.29
C ALA A 60 17.94 7.13 1.86
N GLY A 61 16.84 7.10 1.10
CA GLY A 61 16.80 7.53 -0.30
C GLY A 61 16.56 9.03 -0.46
N ASP A 62 17.05 9.57 -1.57
CA ASP A 62 16.71 10.92 -2.02
C ASP A 62 15.34 10.95 -2.73
N PHE A 63 14.94 12.14 -3.21
CA PHE A 63 13.64 12.31 -3.88
C PHE A 63 13.46 11.35 -5.07
N THR A 64 14.45 11.26 -5.94
CA THR A 64 14.38 10.46 -7.18
C THR A 64 14.34 8.96 -6.86
N ALA A 65 15.18 8.50 -5.94
CA ALA A 65 15.19 7.11 -5.49
C ALA A 65 13.87 6.71 -4.84
N ASN A 66 13.31 7.58 -4.00
CA ASN A 66 12.03 7.34 -3.33
C ASN A 66 10.87 7.30 -4.31
N LEU A 67 10.83 8.21 -5.27
CA LEU A 67 9.78 8.22 -6.30
C LEU A 67 9.86 6.96 -7.16
N LYS A 68 11.07 6.57 -7.60
CA LYS A 68 11.27 5.35 -8.38
C LYS A 68 10.88 4.09 -7.61
N LEU A 69 11.20 4.04 -6.31
CA LEU A 69 10.83 2.94 -5.41
C LEU A 69 9.32 2.81 -5.25
N LEU A 70 8.61 3.93 -5.11
CA LEU A 70 7.15 3.94 -4.94
C LEU A 70 6.39 3.72 -6.25
N GLN A 71 6.98 4.09 -7.39
CA GLN A 71 6.40 3.79 -8.70
C GLN A 71 6.68 2.36 -9.17
N ASN A 72 7.73 1.73 -8.65
CA ASN A 72 8.12 0.35 -8.95
C ASN A 72 8.25 -0.43 -7.64
N TYR A 73 7.11 -0.68 -6.99
CA TYR A 73 7.09 -1.27 -5.65
C TYR A 73 7.75 -2.67 -5.65
N PRO A 74 8.62 -2.98 -4.67
CA PRO A 74 9.34 -4.24 -4.66
C PRO A 74 8.41 -5.43 -4.36
N PRO A 75 8.75 -6.65 -4.83
CA PRO A 75 8.02 -7.85 -4.45
C PRO A 75 7.90 -7.97 -2.94
N THR A 76 6.67 -8.17 -2.47
CA THR A 76 6.32 -8.09 -1.05
C THR A 76 5.42 -9.28 -0.69
N ASN A 77 5.64 -9.85 0.49
CA ASN A 77 4.76 -10.89 1.01
C ASN A 77 3.41 -10.26 1.42
N ILE A 78 2.34 -10.70 0.76
CA ILE A 78 0.99 -10.15 0.94
C ILE A 78 0.43 -10.42 2.34
N ASP A 79 0.68 -11.60 2.90
CA ASP A 79 0.21 -11.93 4.26
C ASP A 79 0.85 -11.01 5.29
N HIS A 80 2.15 -10.74 5.14
CA HIS A 80 2.86 -9.80 6.01
C HIS A 80 2.37 -8.36 5.82
N LEU A 81 2.08 -7.95 4.58
CA LEU A 81 1.50 -6.63 4.27
C LEU A 81 0.12 -6.46 4.92
N LEU A 82 -0.77 -7.45 4.76
CA LEU A 82 -2.10 -7.46 5.36
C LEU A 82 -2.04 -7.48 6.90
N HIS A 83 -1.09 -8.21 7.48
CA HIS A 83 -0.86 -8.18 8.93
C HIS A 83 -0.51 -6.78 9.43
N ILE A 84 0.36 -6.05 8.73
CA ILE A 84 0.69 -4.67 9.08
C ILE A 84 -0.52 -3.76 8.87
N ALA A 85 -1.26 -3.90 7.77
CA ALA A 85 -2.46 -3.11 7.50
C ALA A 85 -3.51 -3.30 8.61
N ASN A 86 -3.71 -4.52 9.09
CA ASN A 86 -4.60 -4.83 10.20
C ASN A 86 -4.10 -4.28 11.54
N LYS A 87 -2.80 -4.10 11.75
CA LYS A 87 -2.32 -3.38 12.94
C LYS A 87 -2.65 -1.88 12.92
N LEU A 88 -3.00 -1.33 11.75
CA LEU A 88 -3.42 0.06 11.61
C LEU A 88 -4.93 0.27 11.83
N ARG A 89 -5.70 -0.80 12.11
CA ARG A 89 -7.13 -0.68 12.44
C ARG A 89 -7.32 0.27 13.62
N GLY A 90 -8.29 1.18 13.51
CA GLY A 90 -8.58 2.19 14.54
C GLY A 90 -7.55 3.33 14.70
N LEU A 91 -6.40 3.28 14.01
CA LEU A 91 -5.40 4.35 14.03
C LEU A 91 -5.54 5.33 12.87
N VAL A 92 -6.17 4.90 11.77
CA VAL A 92 -6.45 5.75 10.62
C VAL A 92 -7.89 6.24 10.74
N PRO A 93 -8.14 7.55 10.96
CA PRO A 93 -9.49 8.09 10.92
C PRO A 93 -10.05 7.87 9.51
N CYS A 94 -11.20 7.21 9.43
CA CYS A 94 -11.96 7.06 8.19
C CYS A 94 -12.64 8.37 7.82
#